data_AF-A0A9E1W5K0-F1
#
_entry.id   AF-A0A9E1W5K0-F1
#
_cell.length_a   1.000
_cell.length_b   1.000
_cell.length_c   1.000
_cell.angle_alpha   90.00
_cell.angle_beta   90.00
_cell.angle_gamma   90.00
#
_symmetry.space_group_name_H-M   'P 1'
#
loop_
_entity.id
_entity.type
_entity.pdbx_description
1 polymer ?
#
loop_
_entity_poly.entity_id
_entity_poly.type
_entity_poly.pdbx_seq_one_letter_code
_entity_poly.pdbx_strand_id
1 'polypeptide(L)' 'MGDRQAKNALFDGFANVAKALGNGRRVELIDVLAQGERHVDGLANEIGQSVAN' A
#
# COMPACT_ATOMS: atom_id res chain seq x y z
N MET A 1 32.23 -4.84 -3.75
CA MET A 1 31.45 -3.64 -4.15
C MET A 1 30.03 -3.98 -4.61
N GLY A 2 29.79 -5.06 -5.37
CA GLY A 2 28.44 -5.46 -5.80
C GLY A 2 27.44 -5.78 -4.67
N ASP A 3 27.90 -6.37 -3.56
CA ASP A 3 27.04 -6.69 -2.40
C ASP A 3 26.42 -5.44 -1.74
N ARG A 4 27.16 -4.33 -1.66
CA ARG A 4 26.62 -3.07 -1.08
C ARG A 4 25.57 -2.43 -1.98
N GLN A 5 25.79 -2.44 -3.29
CA GLN A 5 24.83 -1.90 -4.26
C GLN A 5 23.55 -2.73 -4.26
N ALA A 6 23.66 -4.06 -4.24
CA ALA A 6 22.51 -4.96 -4.12
C ALA A 6 21.72 -4.72 -2.83
N LYS A 7 22.40 -4.56 -1.69
CA LYS A 7 21.76 -4.24 -0.40
C LYS A 7 21.05 -2.90 -0.41
N ASN A 8 21.64 -1.86 -1.00
CA ASN A 8 20.99 -0.55 -1.12
C ASN A 8 19.68 -0.67 -1.92
N ALA A 9 19.71 -1.33 -3.09
CA ALA A 9 18.51 -1.53 -3.89
C ALA A 9 17.41 -2.30 -3.15
N LEU A 10 17.79 -3.31 -2.35
CA LEU A 10 16.86 -4.04 -1.50
C LEU A 10 16.22 -3.13 -0.44
N PHE A 11 17.03 -2.31 0.24
CA PHE A 11 16.54 -1.39 1.26
C PHE A 11 15.65 -0.29 0.67
N ASP A 12 15.96 0.21 -0.52
CA ASP A 12 15.11 1.16 -1.23
C ASP A 12 13.75 0.53 -1.58
N GLY A 13 13.74 -0.74 -1.98
CA GLY A 13 12.52 -1.53 -2.17
C GLY A 13 11.68 -1.63 -0.89
N PHE A 14 12.31 -1.99 0.24
CA PHE A 14 11.62 -2.04 1.52
C PHE A 14 11.13 -0.67 1.98
N ALA A 15 11.89 0.40 1.78
CA ALA A 15 11.49 1.75 2.11
C ALA A 15 10.24 2.17 1.32
N ASN A 16 10.13 1.79 0.04
CA ASN A 16 8.96 2.05 -0.77
C ASN A 16 7.70 1.33 -0.25
N VAL A 17 7.83 0.05 0.13
CA VAL A 17 6.73 -0.71 0.74
C VAL A 17 6.34 -0.13 2.10
N ALA A 18 7.33 0.16 2.96
CA ALA A 18 7.10 0.74 4.27
C ALA A 18 6.41 2.12 4.17
N LYS A 19 6.80 2.95 3.20
CA LYS A 19 6.12 4.23 2.93
C LYS A 19 4.67 4.04 2.49
N ALA A 20 4.37 3.00 1.72
CA ALA A 20 3.00 2.67 1.33
C ALA A 20 2.15 2.24 2.53
N LEU A 21 2.72 1.43 3.42
CA LEU A 21 2.05 0.89 4.61
C LEU A 21 2.03 1.87 5.80
N GLY A 22 2.86 2.91 5.80
CA GLY A 22 2.94 3.92 6.85
C GLY A 22 1.74 4.88 6.95
N ASN A 23 0.61 4.54 6.33
CA ASN A 23 -0.64 5.30 6.37
C ASN A 23 -1.80 4.38 6.75
N GLY A 24 -2.47 4.65 7.87
CA GLY A 24 -3.56 3.81 8.39
C GLY A 24 -4.72 3.61 7.41
N ARG A 25 -5.09 4.63 6.62
CA ARG A 25 -6.15 4.51 5.59
C ARG A 25 -5.77 3.58 4.45
N ARG A 26 -4.48 3.53 4.09
CA ARG A 26 -3.98 2.57 3.10
C ARG A 26 -3.93 1.15 3.64
N VAL A 27 -3.72 0.98 4.94
CA VAL A 27 -3.79 -0.33 5.59
C VAL A 27 -5.23 -0.84 5.61
N GLU A 28 -6.20 0.02 5.90
CA GLU A 28 -7.64 -0.29 5.82
C GLU A 28 -8.05 -0.74 4.41
N LEU A 29 -7.55 -0.05 3.37
CA LEU A 29 -7.73 -0.45 1.97
C LEU A 29 -7.23 -1.88 1.69
N ILE A 30 -6.05 -2.22 2.22
CA ILE A 30 -5.42 -3.55 2.02
C ILE A 30 -6.21 -4.63 2.75
N ASP A 31 -6.69 -4.36 3.97
CA ASP A 31 -7.49 -5.30 4.76
C ASP A 31 -8.78 -5.69 4.01
N VAL A 32 -9.51 -4.70 3.49
CA VAL A 32 -10.73 -4.96 2.70
C VAL A 32 -10.42 -5.76 1.43
N LEU A 33 -9.38 -5.38 0.68
CA LEU A 33 -9.01 -6.05 -0.57
C LEU A 33 -8.43 -7.46 -0.36
N ALA A 34 -7.87 -7.74 0.82
CA ALA A 34 -7.43 -9.09 1.18
C ALA A 34 -8.61 -10.08 1.30
N GLN A 35 -9.84 -9.58 1.47
CA GLN A 35 -11.08 -10.36 1.49
C GLN A 35 -11.70 -10.54 0.09
N GLY A 36 -11.00 -10.10 -0.97
CA GLY A 36 -11.41 -10.26 -2.36
C GLY A 36 -11.55 -8.93 -3.10
N GLU A 37 -11.77 -9.02 -4.41
CA GLU A 37 -11.94 -7.86 -5.28
C GLU A 37 -13.18 -7.03 -4.92
N ARG A 38 -13.09 -5.72 -5.17
CA ARG A 38 -14.14 -4.72 -4.89
C ARG A 38 -14.11 -3.64 -5.96
N HIS A 39 -15.29 -3.09 -6.28
CA HIS A 39 -15.38 -1.84 -7.04
C HIS A 39 -14.85 -0.66 -6.21
N VAL A 40 -14.25 0.34 -6.87
CA VAL A 40 -13.69 1.53 -6.22
C VAL A 40 -14.74 2.27 -5.38
N ASP A 41 -15.95 2.45 -5.90
CA ASP A 41 -17.04 3.11 -5.17
C ASP A 41 -17.46 2.31 -3.93
N GLY A 42 -17.51 0.97 -4.04
CA GLY A 42 -17.82 0.09 -2.92
C GLY A 42 -16.75 0.14 -1.84
N LEU A 43 -15.48 0.10 -2.25
CA LEU A 43 -14.33 0.18 -1.36
C LEU A 43 -14.27 1.52 -0.63
N ALA A 44 -14.50 2.64 -1.34
CA ALA A 44 -14.54 3.97 -0.76
C ALA A 44 -15.63 4.09 0.32
N ASN A 45 -16.83 3.57 0.05
CA ASN A 45 -17.93 3.53 1.03
C ASN A 45 -17.58 2.68 2.26
N GLU A 46 -16.96 1.51 2.05
CA GLU A 46 -16.61 0.58 3.12
C GLU A 46 -15.58 1.17 4.10
N ILE A 47 -14.61 1.95 3.59
CA ILE A 47 -13.56 2.60 4.42
C ILE A 47 -13.87 4.06 4.80
N GLY A 48 -15.09 4.55 4.51
CA GLY A 48 -15.52 5.92 4.80
C GLY A 48 -14.68 7.01 4.13
N GLN A 49 -14.28 6.77 2.87
CA GLN A 49 -13.55 7.73 2.03
C GLN A 49 -14.40 8.20 0.85
N SER A 50 -14.08 9.38 0.32
CA SER A 50 -14.62 9.85 -0.95
C SER A 50 -13.76 9.36 -2.11
N VAL A 51 -14.37 9.14 -3.28
CA VAL A 51 -13.61 9.04 -4.53
C VAL A 51 -13.23 10.45 -4.98
N ALA A 52 -11.93 10.71 -5.14
CA ALA A 52 -11.42 11.97 -5.67
C ALA A 52 -11.22 11.87 -7.19
N ASN A 53 -11.42 13.00 -7.89
CA ASN A 53 -11.44 13.10 -9.36
C ASN A 53 -10.14 13.68 -9.90
#